data_AF-A0A2N1FAM6-F1
#
_entry.id   AF-A0A2N1FAM6-F1
#
_cell.length_a   1.000
_cell.length_b   1.000
_cell.length_c   1.000
_cell.angle_alpha   90.00
_cell.angle_beta   90.00
_cell.angle_gamma   90.00
#
_symmetry.space_group_name_H-M   'P 1'
#
loop_
_entity.id
_entity.type
_entity.pdbx_description
1 polymer ?
#
loop_
_entity_poly.entity_id
_entity_poly.type
_entity_poly.pdbx_seq_one_letter_code
_entity_poly.pdbx_strand_id
1 'polypeptide(L)'
;MKNKIMRVVIYEVLSQKKTLRMLFSLIIYSSCLNAQTIKYHVSATNFGKFSNEGACQAPFPIPGPGSEIRISDFSNNILANNTGNYEFNVPLKKYFVALGSCRRDIDPFLGVATLLTYEFNVPSGIDSFYEVKRYSGGSLSGELLGSLFYEKVDTNILNEINCRGLSLNVIPDVKPSDVLEWQYSFEGNLQTIASSQSKLSVNIDFNNFSVNFSEKIGKTIFFRYKLLGNVFSPLKAYTIVACSPELIKPVITNPITCGYSRDGEFTLNFKRDLNDNETLVITLYDSDDESVLFNQEFIDTLINNGDGTFGYTWQALLDAGNYKVKFQTHNDNNGIDTDDASWDSLEFSDSFTISKPDKVSFSITNISDKTCFNTNDGYIDVNATGESDRTFLYQLTKEQVVQFYNGTNWVDYSGTKANDETWFPFISKNNTKIGNLAKGNYRVKVKDSKGCFAR
;
A
#
# COMPACT_ATOMS: atom_id res chain seq x y z
N MET A 1 -20.89 28.12 40.87
CA MET A 1 -19.91 28.84 41.71
C MET A 1 -18.70 27.95 41.97
N LYS A 2 -17.51 28.46 41.61
CA LYS A 2 -16.15 28.12 42.08
C LYS A 2 -15.61 26.68 41.92
N ASN A 3 -14.79 26.54 40.86
CA ASN A 3 -13.41 26.05 40.82
C ASN A 3 -12.84 25.32 42.04
N LYS A 4 -12.23 24.15 41.80
CA LYS A 4 -11.04 23.70 42.51
C LYS A 4 -9.96 23.30 41.49
N ILE A 5 -9.01 24.21 41.32
CA ILE A 5 -7.74 24.04 40.61
C ILE A 5 -6.80 23.28 41.54
N MET A 6 -6.23 22.17 41.06
CA MET A 6 -5.17 21.45 41.74
C MET A 6 -3.82 22.12 41.40
N ARG A 7 -3.16 22.67 42.42
CA ARG A 7 -1.79 23.21 42.39
C ARG A 7 -0.80 22.04 42.41
N VAL A 8 0.11 21.98 41.44
CA VAL A 8 1.37 21.24 41.58
C VAL A 8 2.50 22.25 41.74
N VAL A 9 3.31 21.99 42.74
CA VAL A 9 4.36 22.83 43.31
C VAL A 9 5.61 22.78 42.44
N ILE A 10 6.12 23.95 42.05
CA ILE A 10 7.45 24.12 41.43
C ILE A 10 8.47 24.26 42.56
N TYR A 11 9.50 23.41 42.56
CA TYR A 11 10.73 23.63 43.34
C TYR A 11 11.78 24.26 42.43
N GLU A 12 12.16 25.51 42.75
CA GLU A 12 13.39 26.15 42.33
C GLU A 12 14.55 25.62 43.19
N VAL A 13 15.65 25.19 42.55
CA VAL A 13 17.00 25.33 43.11
C VAL A 13 17.89 25.92 42.02
N LEU A 14 18.26 27.18 42.27
CA LEU A 14 19.30 27.93 41.59
C LEU A 14 20.67 27.29 41.82
N SER A 15 21.48 27.17 40.76
CA SER A 15 22.88 27.63 40.71
C SER A 15 23.68 26.83 39.67
N GLN A 16 23.99 27.46 38.55
CA GLN A 16 25.29 27.45 37.84
C GLN A 16 25.11 28.10 36.46
N LYS A 17 24.95 29.43 36.46
CA LYS A 17 25.19 30.28 35.29
C LYS A 17 26.70 30.41 35.11
N LYS A 18 27.30 29.76 34.11
CA LYS A 18 28.43 30.30 33.31
C LYS A 18 29.00 29.38 32.21
N THR A 19 28.18 28.60 31.49
CA THR A 19 28.69 27.95 30.24
C THR A 19 27.59 27.67 29.20
N LEU A 20 26.66 28.62 29.02
CA LEU A 20 25.57 28.49 28.04
C LEU A 20 25.59 29.66 27.04
N ARG A 21 26.71 29.82 26.33
CA ARG A 21 26.83 30.68 25.14
C ARG A 21 27.66 30.08 24.00
N MET A 22 27.96 28.78 24.08
CA MET A 22 28.81 28.08 23.09
C MET A 22 28.27 26.70 22.72
N LEU A 23 26.95 26.55 22.68
CA LEU A 23 26.26 25.32 22.23
C LEU A 23 25.00 25.57 21.40
N PHE A 24 24.59 26.82 21.21
CA PHE A 24 23.48 27.20 20.31
C PHE A 24 23.93 27.50 18.87
N SER A 25 25.23 27.38 18.58
CA SER A 25 25.82 27.57 17.24
C SER A 25 26.17 26.26 16.55
N LEU A 26 25.98 25.11 17.21
CA LEU A 26 26.37 23.78 16.69
C LEU A 26 25.18 22.83 16.44
N ILE A 27 23.94 23.29 16.65
CA ILE A 27 22.71 22.51 16.38
C ILE A 27 21.93 23.06 15.16
N ILE A 28 22.42 24.14 14.53
CA ILE A 28 21.91 24.64 13.23
C ILE A 28 22.79 24.16 12.06
N TYR A 29 23.85 23.40 12.32
CA TYR A 29 24.78 22.89 11.29
C TYR A 29 24.75 21.37 11.09
N SER A 30 23.68 20.69 11.52
CA SER A 30 23.49 19.25 11.28
C SER A 30 22.12 18.88 10.67
N SER A 31 21.34 19.88 10.23
CA SER A 31 20.11 19.67 9.43
C SER A 31 20.30 20.01 7.95
N CYS A 32 21.52 20.32 7.53
CA CYS A 32 21.90 20.40 6.12
C CYS A 32 22.87 19.27 5.82
N LEU A 33 22.36 18.05 5.60
CA LEU A 33 23.01 16.96 4.84
C LEU A 33 22.03 15.80 4.64
N ASN A 34 20.85 16.14 4.13
CA ASN A 34 20.17 15.32 3.13
C ASN A 34 19.53 16.32 2.17
N ALA A 35 20.39 17.05 1.46
CA ALA A 35 19.93 17.84 0.33
C ALA A 35 19.42 16.81 -0.70
N GLN A 36 18.11 16.66 -0.78
CA GLN A 36 17.45 15.87 -1.82
C GLN A 36 18.02 16.32 -3.17
N THR A 37 18.83 15.48 -3.79
CA THR A 37 19.35 15.75 -5.13
C THR A 37 18.24 15.45 -6.13
N ILE A 38 17.31 16.40 -6.29
CA ILE A 38 16.38 16.39 -7.42
C ILE A 38 17.23 16.45 -8.69
N LYS A 39 17.05 15.48 -9.58
CA LYS A 39 17.70 15.43 -10.88
C LYS A 39 16.71 15.69 -11.99
N TYR A 40 17.20 16.18 -13.11
CA TYR A 40 16.42 16.44 -14.31
C TYR A 40 17.07 15.73 -15.49
N HIS A 41 16.34 14.77 -16.06
CA HIS A 41 16.70 14.11 -17.29
C HIS A 41 16.32 15.01 -18.47
N VAL A 42 17.28 15.26 -19.37
CA VAL A 42 17.04 16.00 -20.61
C VAL A 42 17.56 15.19 -21.78
N SER A 43 16.69 14.91 -22.75
CA SER A 43 17.07 14.30 -24.02
C SER A 43 16.73 15.27 -25.14
N ALA A 44 17.73 15.67 -25.92
CA ALA A 44 17.58 16.70 -26.93
C ALA A 44 18.27 16.31 -28.24
N THR A 45 17.61 16.62 -29.35
CA THR A 45 18.13 16.34 -30.70
C THR A 45 17.89 17.51 -31.63
N ASN A 46 18.89 17.79 -32.48
CA ASN A 46 18.77 18.64 -33.65
C ASN A 46 18.95 17.75 -34.89
N PHE A 47 17.92 17.75 -35.73
CA PHE A 47 17.89 16.94 -36.96
C PHE A 47 18.53 17.63 -38.16
N GLY A 48 19.11 18.82 -37.94
CA GLY A 48 19.73 19.63 -38.97
C GLY A 48 20.95 18.97 -39.60
N LYS A 49 20.69 18.14 -40.60
CA LYS A 49 21.57 17.96 -41.75
C LYS A 49 20.87 18.58 -42.96
N PHE A 50 21.31 19.76 -43.37
CA PHE A 50 21.18 20.12 -44.77
C PHE A 50 22.04 19.12 -45.56
N SER A 51 21.41 18.13 -46.20
CA SER A 51 22.09 17.38 -47.26
C SER A 51 22.27 18.34 -48.43
N ASN A 52 23.52 18.58 -48.81
CA ASN A 52 24.04 19.65 -49.66
C ASN A 52 23.46 19.85 -51.08
N GLU A 53 22.29 19.35 -51.46
CA GLU A 53 21.94 19.28 -52.90
C GLU A 53 20.62 19.97 -53.32
N GLY A 54 19.68 20.23 -52.41
CA GLY A 54 18.35 20.74 -52.80
C GLY A 54 18.11 22.24 -52.61
N ALA A 55 18.49 22.80 -51.46
CA ALA A 55 18.02 24.13 -51.03
C ALA A 55 19.02 25.27 -51.26
N CYS A 56 20.31 24.95 -51.40
CA CYS A 56 21.37 25.91 -51.70
C CYS A 56 21.81 25.72 -53.17
N GLN A 57 20.88 25.87 -54.12
CA GLN A 57 21.22 25.84 -55.54
C GLN A 57 21.96 27.13 -55.94
N ALA A 58 23.01 26.92 -56.74
CA ALA A 58 24.08 27.85 -57.13
C ALA A 58 23.58 29.21 -57.69
N PRO A 59 24.43 30.27 -57.71
CA PRO A 59 25.83 30.13 -58.11
C PRO A 59 26.82 29.82 -56.98
N PHE A 60 26.63 30.26 -55.73
CA PHE A 60 27.64 30.05 -54.66
C PHE A 60 27.04 30.09 -53.25
N PRO A 61 26.91 28.94 -52.55
CA PRO A 61 26.64 28.90 -51.12
C PRO A 61 27.87 28.39 -50.35
N ILE A 62 28.50 29.24 -49.52
CA ILE A 62 29.38 28.74 -48.45
C ILE A 62 28.47 28.27 -47.31
N PRO A 63 28.59 27.02 -46.82
CA PRO A 63 27.92 26.60 -45.58
C PRO A 63 28.43 27.49 -44.44
N GLY A 64 27.54 28.22 -43.79
CA GLY A 64 27.83 28.94 -42.55
C GLY A 64 27.91 27.97 -41.36
N PRO A 65 28.21 28.47 -40.15
CA PRO A 65 28.40 27.62 -38.96
C PRO A 65 27.22 26.68 -38.73
N GLY A 66 27.56 25.46 -38.30
CA GLY A 66 26.70 24.28 -38.28
C GLY A 66 25.42 24.42 -37.46
N SER A 67 24.55 23.41 -37.58
CA SER A 67 23.36 23.28 -36.75
C SER A 67 23.70 23.40 -35.25
N GLU A 68 22.90 24.18 -34.52
CA GLU A 68 23.16 24.51 -33.11
C GLU A 68 22.01 24.07 -32.21
N ILE A 69 22.34 23.63 -31.01
CA ILE A 69 21.41 23.49 -29.87
C ILE A 69 21.90 24.40 -28.75
N ARG A 70 20.99 25.02 -28.00
CA ARG A 70 21.31 25.59 -26.69
C ARG A 70 20.22 25.23 -25.69
N ILE A 71 20.65 24.67 -24.57
CA ILE A 71 19.83 24.29 -23.42
C ILE A 71 20.26 25.19 -22.26
N SER A 72 19.35 25.92 -21.63
CA SER A 72 19.72 26.88 -20.57
C SER A 72 18.76 26.94 -19.38
N ASP A 73 19.34 27.21 -18.20
CA ASP A 73 18.62 27.29 -16.92
C ASP A 73 17.90 28.63 -16.72
N PHE A 74 17.31 28.82 -15.54
CA PHE A 74 16.58 30.03 -15.20
C PHE A 74 17.44 31.30 -15.10
N SER A 75 18.74 31.14 -14.89
CA SER A 75 19.76 32.20 -14.87
C SER A 75 20.36 32.45 -16.26
N ASN A 76 19.87 31.77 -17.30
CA ASN A 76 20.40 31.75 -18.66
C ASN A 76 21.82 31.18 -18.78
N ASN A 77 22.27 30.38 -17.82
CA ASN A 77 23.51 29.62 -17.99
C ASN A 77 23.28 28.50 -19.02
N ILE A 78 24.23 28.31 -19.93
CA ILE A 78 24.17 27.23 -20.91
C ILE A 78 24.52 25.92 -20.19
N LEU A 79 23.57 24.98 -20.19
CA LEU A 79 23.71 23.65 -19.61
C LEU A 79 24.28 22.65 -20.62
N ALA A 80 23.86 22.75 -21.89
CA ALA A 80 24.36 21.93 -22.99
C ALA A 80 24.16 22.64 -24.34
N ASN A 81 24.98 22.27 -25.34
CA ASN A 81 24.98 22.89 -26.67
C ASN A 81 25.04 21.88 -27.84
N ASN A 82 24.74 20.62 -27.57
CA ASN A 82 24.82 19.52 -28.51
C ASN A 82 23.66 18.53 -28.33
N THR A 83 23.42 17.70 -29.34
CA THR A 83 22.47 16.57 -29.25
C THR A 83 22.97 15.55 -28.22
N GLY A 84 22.09 15.06 -27.35
CA GLY A 84 22.46 14.07 -26.35
C GLY A 84 21.41 13.85 -25.26
N ASN A 85 21.76 12.99 -24.32
CA ASN A 85 21.03 12.76 -23.07
C ASN A 85 21.87 13.31 -21.92
N TYR A 86 21.25 14.07 -21.03
CA TYR A 86 21.90 14.81 -19.96
C TYR A 86 21.14 14.64 -18.65
N GLU A 87 21.88 14.76 -17.55
CA GLU A 87 21.35 14.82 -16.19
C GLU A 87 21.80 16.14 -15.57
N PHE A 88 20.86 16.94 -15.10
CA PHE A 88 21.12 18.24 -14.46
C PHE A 88 20.57 18.28 -13.04
N ASN A 89 21.19 19.10 -12.18
CA ASN A 89 20.71 19.40 -10.83
C ASN A 89 19.90 20.70 -10.77
N VAL A 90 19.58 21.29 -11.92
CA VAL A 90 18.82 22.53 -12.06
C VAL A 90 17.74 22.36 -13.13
N PRO A 91 16.56 22.98 -12.94
CA PRO A 91 15.47 22.87 -13.90
C PRO A 91 15.79 23.63 -15.18
N LEU A 92 15.25 23.12 -16.29
CA LEU A 92 15.39 23.71 -17.61
C LEU A 92 14.43 24.90 -17.76
N LYS A 93 14.90 25.99 -18.37
CA LYS A 93 14.03 27.12 -18.75
C LYS A 93 13.83 27.23 -20.24
N LYS A 94 14.88 27.00 -21.02
CA LYS A 94 14.89 27.41 -22.43
C LYS A 94 15.62 26.43 -23.33
N TYR A 95 15.00 26.11 -24.45
CA TYR A 95 15.54 25.30 -25.52
C TYR A 95 15.55 26.08 -26.83
N PHE A 96 16.71 26.11 -27.47
CA PHE A 96 16.93 26.76 -28.76
C PHE A 96 17.55 25.76 -29.72
N VAL A 97 17.05 25.75 -30.96
CA VAL A 97 17.60 24.97 -32.06
C VAL A 97 17.69 25.83 -33.31
N ALA A 98 18.81 25.74 -34.00
CA ALA A 98 19.02 26.37 -35.31
C ALA A 98 19.46 25.33 -36.33
N LEU A 99 18.81 25.33 -37.50
CA LEU A 99 19.35 24.71 -38.70
C LEU A 99 20.38 25.70 -39.29
N GLY A 100 21.62 25.29 -39.55
CA GLY A 100 22.73 26.16 -39.96
C GLY A 100 22.46 27.07 -41.19
N SER A 101 23.39 27.97 -41.52
CA SER A 101 23.20 29.00 -42.55
C SER A 101 23.78 28.64 -43.92
N CYS A 102 23.23 29.23 -45.00
CA CYS A 102 23.88 29.32 -46.32
C CYS A 102 24.20 30.80 -46.62
N ARG A 103 25.42 31.12 -47.06
CA ARG A 103 25.84 32.49 -47.43
C ARG A 103 26.07 32.59 -48.94
N ARG A 104 25.55 33.64 -49.59
CA ARG A 104 25.93 33.99 -50.98
C ARG A 104 27.29 34.72 -51.00
N ASP A 105 28.17 34.35 -51.93
CA ASP A 105 29.50 34.97 -52.10
C ASP A 105 29.51 36.29 -52.91
N ILE A 106 28.35 36.83 -53.29
CA ILE A 106 28.28 38.04 -54.12
C ILE A 106 27.79 39.21 -53.25
N ASP A 107 28.75 40.05 -52.85
CA ASP A 107 28.64 41.32 -52.10
C ASP A 107 28.34 41.19 -50.58
N PRO A 108 29.22 41.68 -49.67
CA PRO A 108 29.00 41.63 -48.23
C PRO A 108 27.74 42.38 -47.73
N PHE A 109 27.04 43.14 -48.57
CA PHE A 109 25.85 43.92 -48.19
C PHE A 109 24.49 43.32 -48.63
N LEU A 110 24.45 42.17 -49.33
CA LEU A 110 23.20 41.56 -49.82
C LEU A 110 22.84 40.25 -49.08
N GLY A 111 22.02 40.41 -48.03
CA GLY A 111 20.99 39.46 -47.56
C GLY A 111 21.41 38.02 -47.23
N VAL A 112 21.64 37.75 -45.95
CA VAL A 112 21.63 36.40 -45.39
C VAL A 112 20.25 35.77 -45.61
N ALA A 113 20.17 34.62 -46.29
CA ALA A 113 18.93 33.86 -46.39
C ALA A 113 18.64 33.19 -45.03
N THR A 114 17.41 33.38 -44.55
CA THR A 114 16.97 33.12 -43.17
C THR A 114 17.22 31.69 -42.68
N LEU A 115 17.87 31.60 -41.51
CA LEU A 115 17.95 30.44 -40.63
C LEU A 115 16.54 30.07 -40.13
N LEU A 116 16.14 28.81 -40.25
CA LEU A 116 15.01 28.31 -39.47
C LEU A 116 15.50 28.07 -38.05
N THR A 117 15.16 29.01 -37.17
CA THR A 117 15.39 28.91 -35.73
C THR A 117 14.09 28.59 -35.03
N TYR A 118 14.16 27.74 -34.02
CA TYR A 118 13.05 27.47 -33.14
C TYR A 118 13.52 27.58 -31.70
N GLU A 119 12.75 28.34 -30.91
CA GLU A 119 13.04 28.63 -29.52
C GLU A 119 11.73 28.52 -28.75
N PHE A 120 11.80 27.92 -27.57
CA PHE A 120 10.70 27.95 -26.63
C PHE A 120 11.19 27.98 -25.18
N ASN A 121 10.29 28.42 -24.31
CA ASN A 121 10.49 28.37 -22.87
C ASN A 121 9.74 27.16 -22.32
N VAL A 122 10.45 26.32 -21.57
CA VAL A 122 9.86 25.29 -20.73
C VAL A 122 9.05 26.00 -19.64
N PRO A 123 7.74 25.73 -19.50
CA PRO A 123 6.93 26.35 -18.46
C PRO A 123 7.53 26.15 -17.06
N SER A 124 7.48 27.18 -16.22
CA SER A 124 7.98 27.08 -14.84
C SER A 124 7.06 26.19 -14.00
N GLY A 125 7.65 25.34 -13.15
CA GLY A 125 6.91 24.53 -12.18
C GLY A 125 6.32 23.24 -12.75
N ILE A 126 6.68 22.84 -13.98
CA ILE A 126 6.34 21.52 -14.51
C ILE A 126 7.45 20.52 -14.20
N ASP A 127 7.04 19.29 -13.86
CA ASP A 127 7.95 18.19 -13.54
C ASP A 127 8.30 17.36 -14.79
N SER A 128 7.59 17.51 -15.91
CA SER A 128 7.96 16.86 -17.17
C SER A 128 7.44 17.64 -18.37
N PHE A 129 8.06 17.43 -19.53
CA PHE A 129 7.75 18.14 -20.77
C PHE A 129 8.29 17.37 -21.98
N TYR A 130 7.51 17.36 -23.07
CA TYR A 130 7.96 16.84 -24.35
C TYR A 130 7.47 17.76 -25.47
N GLU A 131 8.38 18.16 -26.35
CA GLU A 131 8.02 18.88 -27.56
C GLU A 131 8.87 18.43 -28.74
N VAL A 132 8.20 18.30 -29.88
CA VAL A 132 8.80 18.00 -31.17
C VAL A 132 8.39 19.07 -32.15
N LYS A 133 9.36 19.76 -32.75
CA LYS A 133 9.09 20.77 -33.76
C LYS A 133 9.24 20.18 -35.15
N ARG A 134 8.16 20.24 -35.93
CA ARG A 134 8.17 19.97 -37.37
C ARG A 134 8.16 21.28 -38.15
N TYR A 135 8.84 21.28 -39.29
CA TYR A 135 8.79 22.38 -40.23
C TYR A 135 7.57 22.25 -41.15
N SER A 136 6.85 23.34 -41.34
CA SER A 136 5.70 23.43 -42.24
C SER A 136 5.94 24.57 -43.23
N GLY A 137 6.65 24.27 -44.32
CA GLY A 137 6.88 25.23 -45.40
C GLY A 137 7.72 24.65 -46.55
N GLY A 138 7.36 24.94 -47.80
CA GLY A 138 8.15 24.55 -48.98
C GLY A 138 8.41 23.04 -49.13
N SER A 139 9.53 22.69 -49.77
CA SER A 139 9.93 21.30 -50.07
C SER A 139 10.32 20.47 -48.84
N LEU A 140 10.53 21.10 -47.69
CA LEU A 140 10.92 20.46 -46.42
C LEU A 140 9.71 20.29 -45.47
N SER A 141 8.49 20.44 -45.96
CA SER A 141 7.28 20.25 -45.15
C SER A 141 7.24 18.84 -44.52
N GLY A 142 7.04 18.78 -43.20
CA GLY A 142 6.98 17.54 -42.43
C GLY A 142 8.30 17.09 -41.80
N GLU A 143 9.43 17.73 -42.12
CA GLU A 143 10.72 17.41 -41.53
C GLU A 143 10.83 17.84 -40.06
N LEU A 144 11.59 17.07 -39.27
CA LEU A 144 11.87 17.38 -37.87
C LEU A 144 12.95 18.46 -37.79
N LEU A 145 12.70 19.53 -37.03
CA LEU A 145 13.69 20.58 -36.74
C LEU A 145 14.50 20.23 -35.49
N GLY A 146 13.80 19.80 -34.45
CA GLY A 146 14.41 19.36 -33.21
C GLY A 146 13.36 18.82 -32.24
N SER A 147 13.82 18.03 -31.28
CA SER A 147 13.00 17.47 -30.22
C SER A 147 13.66 17.70 -28.87
N LEU A 148 12.83 17.91 -27.85
CA LEU A 148 13.23 17.97 -26.45
C LEU A 148 12.31 17.08 -25.63
N PHE A 149 12.90 16.26 -24.79
CA PHE A 149 12.26 15.61 -23.66
C PHE A 149 12.93 16.07 -22.37
N TYR A 150 12.11 16.34 -21.36
CA TYR A 150 12.53 16.79 -20.04
C TYR A 150 11.66 16.08 -18.99
N GLU A 151 12.28 15.51 -17.96
CA GLU A 151 11.58 14.90 -16.83
C GLU A 151 12.40 15.09 -15.56
N LYS A 152 11.74 15.54 -14.50
CA LYS A 152 12.27 15.53 -13.15
C LYS A 152 12.28 14.09 -12.65
N VAL A 153 13.45 13.63 -12.25
CA VAL A 153 13.68 12.27 -11.79
C VAL A 153 13.76 12.30 -10.27
N ASP A 154 12.82 11.62 -9.62
CA ASP A 154 12.96 11.28 -8.22
C ASP A 154 13.82 10.02 -8.09
N THR A 155 14.96 10.17 -7.41
CA THR A 155 15.91 9.07 -7.21
C THR A 155 15.69 8.32 -5.90
N ASN A 156 14.73 8.75 -5.09
CA ASN A 156 14.39 8.09 -3.82
C ASN A 156 13.27 7.06 -3.97
N ILE A 157 12.58 7.04 -5.10
CA ILE A 157 11.52 6.06 -5.36
C ILE A 157 12.15 4.72 -5.72
N LEU A 158 11.90 3.71 -4.89
CA LEU A 158 12.19 2.31 -5.18
C LEU A 158 11.01 1.74 -5.96
N ASN A 159 11.25 1.20 -7.16
CA ASN A 159 10.21 0.52 -7.92
C ASN A 159 10.46 -0.99 -7.91
N GLU A 160 9.39 -1.77 -7.94
CA GLU A 160 9.46 -3.24 -7.94
C GLU A 160 8.66 -3.84 -9.10
N ILE A 161 9.05 -5.04 -9.53
CA ILE A 161 8.32 -5.84 -10.51
C ILE A 161 8.19 -7.29 -10.03
N ASN A 162 6.97 -7.83 -10.10
CA ASN A 162 6.63 -9.22 -9.80
C ASN A 162 5.86 -9.84 -10.99
N CYS A 163 5.38 -11.08 -10.86
CA CYS A 163 4.65 -11.76 -11.94
C CYS A 163 3.22 -11.29 -12.17
N ARG A 164 2.62 -10.44 -11.33
CA ARG A 164 1.34 -9.79 -11.68
C ARG A 164 1.55 -8.63 -12.64
N GLY A 165 2.79 -8.17 -12.72
CA GLY A 165 3.21 -7.11 -13.60
C GLY A 165 2.76 -5.73 -13.14
N LEU A 166 3.22 -4.73 -13.88
CA LEU A 166 2.93 -3.33 -13.62
C LEU A 166 2.66 -2.60 -14.94
N SER A 167 1.98 -1.47 -14.85
CA SER A 167 1.69 -0.61 -15.99
C SER A 167 2.73 0.50 -16.07
N LEU A 168 3.56 0.49 -17.10
CA LEU A 168 4.47 1.59 -17.40
C LEU A 168 3.74 2.62 -18.24
N ASN A 169 3.80 3.89 -17.82
CA ASN A 169 3.10 4.99 -18.46
C ASN A 169 4.09 6.06 -18.94
N VAL A 170 3.80 6.62 -20.11
CA VAL A 170 4.48 7.83 -20.60
C VAL A 170 4.00 9.04 -19.79
N ILE A 171 4.84 10.08 -19.67
CA ILE A 171 4.45 11.36 -19.06
C ILE A 171 3.16 11.94 -19.68
N PRO A 172 2.43 12.79 -18.94
CA PRO A 172 1.31 13.57 -19.50
C PRO A 172 1.76 14.36 -20.75
N ASP A 173 0.84 14.59 -21.69
CA ASP A 173 1.01 15.39 -22.92
C ASP A 173 1.72 14.73 -24.12
N VAL A 174 2.28 13.53 -23.96
CA VAL A 174 2.75 12.75 -25.12
C VAL A 174 1.58 12.11 -25.84
N LYS A 175 1.58 12.18 -27.18
CA LYS A 175 0.57 11.55 -28.03
C LYS A 175 0.98 10.13 -28.40
N PRO A 176 0.02 9.20 -28.63
CA PRO A 176 0.34 7.85 -29.06
C PRO A 176 1.25 7.82 -30.30
N SER A 177 1.00 8.69 -31.28
CA SER A 177 1.80 8.79 -32.52
C SER A 177 3.25 9.20 -32.31
N ASP A 178 3.59 9.76 -31.14
CA ASP A 178 4.93 10.21 -30.82
C ASP A 178 5.74 9.15 -30.06
N VAL A 179 5.11 8.07 -29.60
CA VAL A 179 5.82 6.95 -28.96
C VAL A 179 6.29 5.97 -30.02
N LEU A 180 7.61 5.86 -30.21
CA LEU A 180 8.19 4.93 -31.18
C LEU A 180 8.18 3.51 -30.64
N GLU A 181 8.66 3.31 -29.42
CA GLU A 181 8.77 1.98 -28.78
C GLU A 181 9.10 2.12 -27.29
N TRP A 182 8.82 1.06 -26.54
CA TRP A 182 9.34 0.86 -25.19
C TRP A 182 10.55 -0.05 -25.22
N GLN A 183 11.54 0.25 -24.36
CA GLN A 183 12.77 -0.51 -24.25
C GLN A 183 13.03 -0.89 -22.80
N TYR A 184 13.69 -2.04 -22.62
CA TYR A 184 14.18 -2.47 -21.33
C TYR A 184 15.66 -2.82 -21.41
N SER A 185 16.37 -2.65 -20.30
CA SER A 185 17.77 -3.05 -20.15
C SER A 185 17.92 -3.97 -18.95
N PHE A 186 18.45 -5.17 -19.18
CA PHE A 186 18.72 -6.14 -18.12
C PHE A 186 20.13 -6.72 -18.29
N GLU A 187 20.92 -6.75 -17.20
CA GLU A 187 22.32 -7.18 -17.21
C GLU A 187 23.17 -6.49 -18.32
N GLY A 188 22.86 -5.21 -18.59
CA GLY A 188 23.54 -4.39 -19.61
C GLY A 188 23.04 -4.59 -21.05
N ASN A 189 22.10 -5.51 -21.28
CA ASN A 189 21.53 -5.77 -22.60
C ASN A 189 20.24 -4.97 -22.81
N LEU A 190 20.25 -4.06 -23.78
CA LEU A 190 19.09 -3.27 -24.16
C LEU A 190 18.27 -4.00 -25.23
N GLN A 191 16.96 -4.09 -25.01
CA GLN A 191 16.01 -4.71 -25.95
C GLN A 191 14.71 -3.89 -26.05
N THR A 192 13.97 -4.10 -27.14
CA THR A 192 12.65 -3.50 -27.35
C THR A 192 11.56 -4.42 -26.82
N ILE A 193 10.59 -3.87 -26.10
CA ILE A 193 9.39 -4.59 -25.65
C ILE A 193 8.50 -4.84 -26.88
N ALA A 194 8.12 -6.10 -27.11
CA ALA A 194 7.29 -6.48 -28.25
C ALA A 194 5.94 -5.73 -28.24
N SER A 195 5.46 -5.35 -29.43
CA SER A 195 4.15 -4.70 -29.60
C SER A 195 3.94 -3.44 -28.77
N SER A 196 5.01 -2.69 -28.50
CA SER A 196 5.00 -1.45 -27.71
C SER A 196 4.89 -0.15 -28.53
N GLN A 197 4.89 -0.26 -29.86
CA GLN A 197 4.82 0.90 -30.76
C GLN A 197 3.52 1.67 -30.58
N SER A 198 3.62 3.00 -30.55
CA SER A 198 2.49 3.92 -30.38
C SER A 198 1.65 3.73 -29.11
N LYS A 199 2.20 3.07 -28.07
CA LYS A 199 1.49 2.84 -26.81
C LYS A 199 1.92 3.84 -25.74
N LEU A 200 0.96 4.60 -25.23
CA LEU A 200 1.16 5.46 -24.05
C LEU A 200 1.35 4.67 -22.75
N SER A 201 0.91 3.41 -22.75
CA SER A 201 1.00 2.52 -21.61
C SER A 201 1.30 1.08 -22.06
N VAL A 202 2.21 0.41 -21.36
CA VAL A 202 2.51 -1.01 -21.56
C VAL A 202 2.42 -1.74 -20.23
N ASN A 203 1.67 -2.85 -20.21
CA ASN A 203 1.65 -3.76 -19.07
C ASN A 203 2.77 -4.77 -19.22
N ILE A 204 3.59 -4.91 -18.19
CA ILE A 204 4.75 -5.79 -18.17
C ILE A 204 4.69 -6.72 -16.96
N ASP A 205 4.74 -8.01 -17.20
CA ASP A 205 4.87 -9.09 -16.22
C ASP A 205 6.04 -10.02 -16.60
N PHE A 206 6.29 -11.06 -15.82
CA PHE A 206 7.40 -11.99 -16.07
C PHE A 206 7.28 -12.75 -17.40
N ASN A 207 6.06 -12.95 -17.92
CA ASN A 207 5.82 -13.65 -19.17
C ASN A 207 6.14 -12.80 -20.40
N ASN A 208 6.27 -11.47 -20.24
CA ASN A 208 6.65 -10.58 -21.34
C ASN A 208 8.12 -10.74 -21.78
N PHE A 209 8.94 -11.49 -21.03
CA PHE A 209 10.38 -11.58 -21.23
C PHE A 209 10.83 -13.02 -21.45
N SER A 210 11.85 -13.21 -22.29
CA SER A 210 12.48 -14.52 -22.49
C SER A 210 13.40 -14.93 -21.34
N VAL A 211 13.64 -14.02 -20.40
CA VAL A 211 14.44 -14.25 -19.19
C VAL A 211 13.54 -14.83 -18.11
N ASN A 212 13.95 -15.93 -17.48
CA ASN A 212 13.25 -16.45 -16.31
C ASN A 212 13.52 -15.56 -15.08
N PHE A 213 12.68 -14.55 -14.85
CA PHE A 213 12.87 -13.61 -13.74
C PHE A 213 12.71 -14.23 -12.36
N SER A 214 12.02 -15.37 -12.23
CA SER A 214 11.95 -16.13 -10.98
C SER A 214 13.33 -16.58 -10.47
N GLU A 215 14.33 -16.70 -11.36
CA GLU A 215 15.73 -17.01 -11.01
C GLU A 215 16.62 -15.76 -10.85
N LYS A 216 16.04 -14.56 -11.03
CA LYS A 216 16.75 -13.27 -11.06
C LYS A 216 16.26 -12.31 -9.98
N ILE A 217 15.65 -12.84 -8.92
CA ILE A 217 15.17 -12.04 -7.79
C ILE A 217 16.32 -11.24 -7.16
N GLY A 218 16.02 -10.01 -6.76
CA GLY A 218 16.98 -9.03 -6.23
C GLY A 218 17.85 -8.35 -7.28
N LYS A 219 17.73 -8.72 -8.57
CA LYS A 219 18.40 -7.99 -9.67
C LYS A 219 17.56 -6.80 -10.13
N THR A 220 18.23 -5.85 -10.77
CA THR A 220 17.60 -4.64 -11.31
C THR A 220 17.37 -4.77 -12.82
N ILE A 221 16.16 -4.42 -13.25
CA ILE A 221 15.80 -4.18 -14.64
C ILE A 221 15.47 -2.70 -14.84
N PHE A 222 15.82 -2.16 -16.00
CA PHE A 222 15.54 -0.76 -16.33
C PHE A 222 14.56 -0.65 -17.48
N PHE A 223 13.64 0.30 -17.41
CA PHE A 223 12.70 0.61 -18.49
C PHE A 223 12.81 2.05 -18.95
N ARG A 224 12.57 2.27 -20.25
CA ARG A 224 12.41 3.59 -20.85
C ARG A 224 11.51 3.52 -22.08
N TYR A 225 11.04 4.66 -22.55
CA TYR A 225 10.41 4.78 -23.85
C TYR A 225 11.19 5.72 -24.77
N LYS A 226 11.12 5.43 -26.06
CA LYS A 226 11.71 6.23 -27.14
C LYS A 226 10.61 7.02 -27.82
N LEU A 227 10.81 8.32 -27.95
CA LEU A 227 9.88 9.22 -28.61
C LEU A 227 10.35 9.65 -30.00
N LEU A 228 9.42 10.23 -30.75
CA LEU A 228 9.68 10.82 -32.04
C LEU A 228 10.77 11.89 -31.92
N GLY A 229 11.63 11.93 -32.93
CA GLY A 229 12.82 12.76 -32.90
C GLY A 229 13.92 12.19 -32.00
N ASN A 230 13.92 10.87 -31.78
CA ASN A 230 15.05 10.14 -31.18
C ASN A 230 15.49 10.72 -29.83
N VAL A 231 14.52 11.19 -29.04
CA VAL A 231 14.68 11.55 -27.65
C VAL A 231 14.11 10.43 -26.77
N PHE A 232 14.63 10.31 -25.56
CA PHE A 232 14.39 9.17 -24.68
C PHE A 232 13.92 9.65 -23.31
N SER A 233 13.08 8.85 -22.67
CA SER A 233 12.87 8.97 -21.23
C SER A 233 14.12 8.51 -20.47
N PRO A 234 14.28 8.90 -19.19
CA PRO A 234 15.29 8.29 -18.33
C PRO A 234 15.08 6.78 -18.23
N LEU A 235 16.16 6.07 -17.92
CA LEU A 235 16.10 4.67 -17.50
C LEU A 235 15.60 4.62 -16.05
N LYS A 236 14.37 4.12 -15.86
CA LYS A 236 13.78 3.92 -14.54
C LYS A 236 14.12 2.52 -14.04
N ALA A 237 14.68 2.43 -12.84
CA ALA A 237 15.14 1.18 -12.23
C ALA A 237 14.00 0.49 -11.47
N TYR A 238 13.90 -0.83 -11.63
CA TYR A 238 12.97 -1.70 -10.93
C TYR A 238 13.70 -2.90 -10.36
N THR A 239 13.47 -3.22 -9.10
CA THR A 239 13.98 -4.44 -8.46
C THR A 239 13.02 -5.58 -8.76
N ILE A 240 13.56 -6.72 -9.21
CA ILE A 240 12.80 -7.94 -9.44
C ILE A 240 12.55 -8.58 -8.08
N VAL A 241 11.28 -8.74 -7.69
CA VAL A 241 10.86 -9.36 -6.43
C VAL A 241 10.11 -10.67 -6.69
N ALA A 242 10.08 -11.55 -5.69
CA ALA A 242 9.36 -12.81 -5.78
C ALA A 242 7.85 -12.57 -5.94
N CYS A 243 7.16 -13.55 -6.51
CA CYS A 243 5.70 -13.54 -6.54
C CYS A 243 5.16 -14.04 -5.23
N SER A 244 4.15 -13.40 -4.64
CA SER A 244 3.46 -13.97 -3.49
C SER A 244 2.81 -15.33 -3.81
N PRO A 245 2.77 -16.28 -2.87
CA PRO A 245 1.89 -17.45 -2.96
C PRO A 245 0.45 -17.02 -3.22
N GLU A 246 -0.25 -17.71 -4.11
CA GLU A 246 -1.66 -17.40 -4.39
C GLU A 246 -2.52 -17.73 -3.16
N LEU A 247 -3.23 -16.73 -2.64
CA LEU A 247 -4.18 -16.89 -1.55
C LEU A 247 -5.39 -17.72 -2.01
N ILE A 248 -5.66 -18.79 -1.28
CA ILE A 248 -6.84 -19.63 -1.44
C ILE A 248 -8.02 -18.96 -0.74
N LYS A 249 -9.11 -18.82 -1.48
CA LYS A 249 -10.35 -18.20 -1.04
C LYS A 249 -11.41 -19.28 -0.76
N PRO A 250 -12.30 -19.07 0.23
CA PRO A 250 -12.34 -17.94 1.17
C PRO A 250 -11.32 -18.09 2.31
N VAL A 251 -11.03 -16.97 2.99
CA VAL A 251 -10.32 -16.98 4.28
C VAL A 251 -11.15 -17.79 5.29
N ILE A 252 -10.50 -18.68 6.03
CA ILE A 252 -11.17 -19.50 7.05
C ILE A 252 -11.28 -18.67 8.32
N THR A 253 -12.48 -18.46 8.83
CA THR A 253 -12.71 -17.71 10.07
C THR A 253 -13.26 -18.60 11.18
N ASN A 254 -12.88 -18.28 12.42
CA ASN A 254 -13.46 -18.84 13.63
C ASN A 254 -14.22 -17.72 14.36
N PRO A 255 -15.55 -17.84 14.56
CA PRO A 255 -16.35 -16.83 15.26
C PRO A 255 -15.89 -16.60 16.71
N ILE A 256 -16.20 -15.43 17.27
CA ILE A 256 -15.98 -15.18 18.70
C ILE A 256 -16.84 -16.14 19.56
N THR A 257 -16.34 -16.61 20.70
CA THR A 257 -17.06 -17.57 21.54
C THR A 257 -18.35 -16.99 22.12
N CYS A 258 -18.29 -15.74 22.59
CA CYS A 258 -19.43 -15.00 23.15
C CYS A 258 -19.54 -13.63 22.48
N GLY A 259 -20.73 -13.06 22.44
CA GLY A 259 -20.94 -11.75 21.82
C GLY A 259 -20.23 -10.54 22.43
N TYR A 260 -19.39 -10.76 23.45
CA TYR A 260 -18.57 -9.78 24.16
C TYR A 260 -17.14 -10.30 24.41
N SER A 261 -16.76 -11.43 23.81
CA SER A 261 -15.38 -11.92 23.84
C SER A 261 -14.60 -11.41 22.64
N ARG A 262 -13.28 -11.43 22.80
CA ARG A 262 -12.30 -11.09 21.77
C ARG A 262 -11.38 -12.29 21.58
N ASP A 263 -11.92 -13.31 20.95
CA ASP A 263 -11.30 -14.62 20.73
C ASP A 263 -11.63 -15.19 19.35
N GLY A 264 -11.99 -14.31 18.42
CA GLY A 264 -12.16 -14.66 17.02
C GLY A 264 -10.80 -14.77 16.34
N GLU A 265 -10.73 -15.65 15.35
CA GLU A 265 -9.48 -15.99 14.66
C GLU A 265 -9.75 -16.13 13.16
N PHE A 266 -8.68 -16.06 12.36
CA PHE A 266 -8.75 -16.43 10.96
C PHE A 266 -7.45 -17.10 10.51
N THR A 267 -7.57 -17.90 9.45
CA THR A 267 -6.47 -18.60 8.80
C THR A 267 -6.47 -18.32 7.30
N LEU A 268 -5.32 -17.87 6.81
CA LEU A 268 -5.02 -17.71 5.39
C LEU A 268 -4.39 -18.99 4.87
N ASN A 269 -4.90 -19.52 3.76
CA ASN A 269 -4.29 -20.68 3.10
C ASN A 269 -3.75 -20.27 1.73
N PHE A 270 -2.62 -20.83 1.33
CA PHE A 270 -1.92 -20.51 0.10
C PHE A 270 -1.66 -21.77 -0.72
N LYS A 271 -1.59 -21.63 -2.05
CA LYS A 271 -1.37 -22.77 -2.98
C LYS A 271 0.06 -23.34 -2.98
N ARG A 272 1.00 -22.65 -2.36
CA ARG A 272 2.40 -23.09 -2.24
C ARG A 272 3.00 -22.57 -0.94
N ASP A 273 4.09 -23.21 -0.52
CA ASP A 273 4.93 -22.73 0.58
C ASP A 273 5.73 -21.49 0.14
N LEU A 274 6.39 -20.85 1.10
CA LEU A 274 7.42 -19.85 0.84
C LEU A 274 8.68 -20.53 0.26
N ASN A 275 9.32 -19.86 -0.68
CA ASN A 275 10.62 -20.27 -1.21
C ASN A 275 11.73 -19.93 -0.20
N ASP A 276 12.92 -20.50 -0.41
CA ASP A 276 14.09 -20.15 0.39
C ASP A 276 14.39 -18.64 0.33
N ASN A 277 14.52 -18.01 1.51
CA ASN A 277 14.70 -16.57 1.70
C ASN A 277 13.49 -15.71 1.29
N GLU A 278 12.29 -16.28 1.23
CA GLU A 278 11.03 -15.54 1.07
C GLU A 278 10.36 -15.36 2.43
N THR A 279 10.00 -14.12 2.77
CA THR A 279 9.23 -13.75 3.97
C THR A 279 7.90 -13.17 3.52
N LEU A 280 6.79 -13.69 4.06
CA LEU A 280 5.46 -13.15 3.82
C LEU A 280 5.19 -11.99 4.80
N VAL A 281 4.94 -10.81 4.23
CA VAL A 281 4.57 -9.60 4.96
C VAL A 281 3.06 -9.44 4.88
N ILE A 282 2.38 -9.30 6.02
CA ILE A 282 0.92 -9.15 6.08
C ILE A 282 0.55 -7.99 6.99
N THR A 283 -0.39 -7.15 6.55
CA THR A 283 -1.03 -6.10 7.34
C THR A 283 -2.53 -6.36 7.43
N LEU A 284 -3.12 -6.20 8.62
CA LEU A 284 -4.54 -6.41 8.85
C LEU A 284 -5.30 -5.08 8.90
N TYR A 285 -6.40 -5.03 8.16
CA TYR A 285 -7.25 -3.85 8.02
C TYR A 285 -8.67 -4.12 8.51
N ASP A 286 -9.30 -3.05 8.96
CA ASP A 286 -10.75 -2.97 8.98
C ASP A 286 -11.24 -2.86 7.54
N SER A 287 -12.19 -3.71 7.16
CA SER A 287 -12.69 -3.72 5.78
C SER A 287 -13.69 -2.60 5.49
N ASP A 288 -14.31 -2.01 6.52
CA ASP A 288 -15.38 -1.02 6.35
C ASP A 288 -14.80 0.39 6.12
N ASP A 289 -13.69 0.72 6.78
CA ASP A 289 -13.03 2.04 6.66
C ASP A 289 -11.57 2.01 6.17
N GLU A 290 -11.04 0.82 5.89
CA GLU A 290 -9.66 0.59 5.43
C GLU A 290 -8.58 1.10 6.40
N SER A 291 -8.90 1.28 7.68
CA SER A 291 -7.92 1.60 8.69
C SER A 291 -7.02 0.39 9.00
N VAL A 292 -5.73 0.67 9.22
CA VAL A 292 -4.78 -0.35 9.69
C VAL A 292 -5.12 -0.68 11.13
N LEU A 293 -5.50 -1.92 11.40
CA LEU A 293 -5.78 -2.42 12.75
C LEU A 293 -4.52 -2.96 13.41
N PHE A 294 -3.71 -3.67 12.63
CA PHE A 294 -2.41 -4.18 13.04
C PHE A 294 -1.42 -3.89 11.93
N ASN A 295 -0.27 -3.37 12.33
CA ASN A 295 0.87 -3.16 11.44
C ASN A 295 1.40 -4.51 10.92
N GLN A 296 2.45 -4.43 10.11
CA GLN A 296 3.03 -5.57 9.43
C GLN A 296 3.52 -6.67 10.37
N GLU A 297 3.14 -7.89 10.03
CA GLU A 297 3.71 -9.13 10.54
C GLU A 297 4.59 -9.78 9.47
N PHE A 298 5.68 -10.39 9.89
CA PHE A 298 6.68 -11.05 9.05
C PHE A 298 6.65 -12.54 9.33
N ILE A 299 6.41 -13.34 8.29
CA ILE A 299 6.15 -14.77 8.39
C ILE A 299 7.16 -15.50 7.51
N ASP A 300 8.09 -16.19 8.15
CA ASP A 300 9.17 -16.93 7.48
C ASP A 300 8.79 -18.41 7.24
N THR A 301 7.67 -18.86 7.80
CA THR A 301 7.23 -20.26 7.69
C THR A 301 5.71 -20.35 7.61
N LEU A 302 5.22 -21.09 6.62
CA LEU A 302 3.82 -21.50 6.54
C LEU A 302 3.65 -22.94 7.03
N ILE A 303 2.46 -23.27 7.55
CA ILE A 303 2.14 -24.60 8.06
C ILE A 303 1.66 -25.46 6.90
N ASN A 304 2.32 -26.58 6.60
CA ASN A 304 1.84 -27.53 5.61
C ASN A 304 0.56 -28.24 6.11
N ASN A 305 -0.56 -28.06 5.41
CA ASN A 305 -1.86 -28.61 5.78
C ASN A 305 -2.02 -30.10 5.40
N GLY A 306 -1.06 -30.69 4.70
CA GLY A 306 -1.06 -32.11 4.30
C GLY A 306 -1.87 -32.42 3.04
N ASP A 307 -2.47 -31.41 2.41
CA ASP A 307 -3.29 -31.50 1.20
C ASP A 307 -2.67 -30.76 0.00
N GLY A 308 -1.40 -30.33 0.13
CA GLY A 308 -0.71 -29.50 -0.85
C GLY A 308 -0.93 -28.00 -0.67
N THR A 309 -1.62 -27.58 0.38
CA THR A 309 -1.78 -26.16 0.76
C THR A 309 -0.99 -25.80 2.01
N PHE A 310 -0.78 -24.51 2.21
CA PHE A 310 0.07 -23.97 3.28
C PHE A 310 -0.66 -22.85 4.02
N GLY A 311 -0.74 -22.95 5.35
CA GLY A 311 -1.57 -22.10 6.20
C GLY A 311 -0.80 -21.13 7.09
N TYR A 312 -1.41 -19.98 7.36
CA TYR A 312 -1.03 -19.06 8.42
C TYR A 312 -2.25 -18.64 9.24
N THR A 313 -2.23 -18.92 10.54
CA THR A 313 -3.26 -18.46 11.48
C THR A 313 -2.80 -17.16 12.13
N TRP A 314 -3.64 -16.13 12.04
CA TRP A 314 -3.37 -14.82 12.62
C TRP A 314 -3.23 -14.93 14.14
N GLN A 315 -2.16 -14.36 14.69
CA GLN A 315 -1.79 -14.60 16.10
C GLN A 315 -2.59 -13.74 17.09
N ALA A 316 -3.03 -12.54 16.69
CA ALA A 316 -3.78 -11.67 17.58
C ALA A 316 -5.26 -12.06 17.60
N LEU A 317 -5.84 -12.16 18.80
CA LEU A 317 -7.28 -12.42 18.94
C LEU A 317 -8.12 -11.20 18.54
N LEU A 318 -9.20 -11.45 17.82
CA LEU A 318 -10.02 -10.43 17.19
C LEU A 318 -11.43 -10.40 17.77
N ASP A 319 -12.05 -9.22 17.68
CA ASP A 319 -13.47 -9.04 17.94
C ASP A 319 -14.28 -9.53 16.72
N ALA A 320 -15.61 -9.54 16.82
CA ALA A 320 -16.43 -9.71 15.62
C ALA A 320 -16.36 -8.43 14.77
N GLY A 321 -16.25 -8.59 13.45
CA GLY A 321 -16.05 -7.47 12.54
C GLY A 321 -15.76 -7.93 11.11
N ASN A 322 -15.63 -6.94 10.22
CA ASN A 322 -15.23 -7.15 8.83
C ASN A 322 -13.76 -6.79 8.66
N TYR A 323 -13.01 -7.70 8.06
CA TYR A 323 -11.58 -7.63 7.96
C TYR A 323 -11.13 -7.88 6.52
N LYS A 324 -9.97 -7.36 6.17
CA LYS A 324 -9.22 -7.75 4.98
C LYS A 324 -7.73 -7.67 5.28
N VAL A 325 -6.94 -8.47 4.58
CA VAL A 325 -5.48 -8.43 4.70
C VAL A 325 -4.86 -7.88 3.43
N LYS A 326 -3.78 -7.12 3.59
CA LYS A 326 -2.88 -6.75 2.49
C LYS A 326 -1.57 -7.51 2.68
N PHE A 327 -1.11 -8.24 1.67
CA PHE A 327 0.03 -9.13 1.80
C PHE A 327 0.93 -9.14 0.57
N GLN A 328 2.21 -9.40 0.80
CA GLN A 328 3.20 -9.65 -0.26
C GLN A 328 4.38 -10.41 0.30
N THR A 329 5.06 -11.18 -0.55
CA THR A 329 6.34 -11.77 -0.18
C THR A 329 7.53 -10.93 -0.57
N HIS A 330 8.52 -10.88 0.31
CA HIS A 330 9.76 -10.14 0.15
C HIS A 330 10.94 -11.05 0.43
N ASN A 331 12.11 -10.69 -0.10
CA ASN A 331 13.35 -11.40 0.19
C ASN A 331 14.19 -10.72 1.29
N ASP A 332 13.66 -9.65 1.87
CA ASP A 332 14.29 -8.88 2.95
C ASP A 332 13.30 -8.76 4.11
N ASN A 333 13.81 -8.79 5.35
CA ASN A 333 12.99 -8.71 6.57
C ASN A 333 12.62 -7.27 6.95
N ASN A 334 12.65 -6.34 6.01
CA ASN A 334 12.29 -4.96 6.24
C ASN A 334 10.81 -4.77 5.94
N GLY A 335 10.12 -4.02 6.81
CA GLY A 335 8.74 -3.61 6.53
C GLY A 335 8.68 -2.67 5.32
N ILE A 336 7.49 -2.59 4.73
CA ILE A 336 7.19 -1.72 3.58
C ILE A 336 6.50 -0.46 4.13
N ASP A 337 7.12 0.71 4.02
CA ASP A 337 6.41 1.93 4.41
C ASP A 337 5.15 2.12 3.54
N THR A 338 4.05 2.65 4.10
CA THR A 338 2.86 3.00 3.33
C THR A 338 3.14 4.04 2.25
N ASP A 339 4.19 4.84 2.43
CA ASP A 339 4.65 5.84 1.46
C ASP A 339 5.67 5.27 0.44
N ASP A 340 6.08 4.00 0.58
CA ASP A 340 6.96 3.32 -0.37
C ASP A 340 6.18 2.88 -1.61
N ALA A 341 6.72 3.05 -2.82
CA ALA A 341 6.00 2.70 -4.04
C ALA A 341 5.79 1.18 -4.21
N SER A 342 6.57 0.33 -3.53
CA SER A 342 6.28 -1.11 -3.43
C SER A 342 4.95 -1.39 -2.70
N TRP A 343 4.47 -0.45 -1.87
CA TRP A 343 3.18 -0.54 -1.19
C TRP A 343 1.99 -0.74 -2.13
N ASP A 344 2.02 -0.10 -3.30
CA ASP A 344 0.95 -0.21 -4.29
C ASP A 344 0.91 -1.59 -4.97
N SER A 345 1.98 -2.38 -4.84
CA SER A 345 2.09 -3.70 -5.45
C SER A 345 1.58 -4.85 -4.57
N LEU A 346 1.29 -4.61 -3.28
CA LEU A 346 0.76 -5.63 -2.39
C LEU A 346 -0.64 -6.09 -2.79
N GLU A 347 -0.97 -7.34 -2.45
CA GLU A 347 -2.24 -7.98 -2.76
C GLU A 347 -3.24 -7.84 -1.62
N PHE A 348 -4.48 -7.44 -1.91
CA PHE A 348 -5.57 -7.56 -0.97
C PHE A 348 -6.23 -8.93 -1.04
N SER A 349 -6.61 -9.48 0.11
CA SER A 349 -7.62 -10.53 0.19
C SER A 349 -9.00 -10.00 -0.18
N ASP A 350 -9.94 -10.91 -0.44
CA ASP A 350 -11.35 -10.53 -0.31
C ASP A 350 -11.66 -10.20 1.17
N SER A 351 -12.65 -9.36 1.38
CA SER A 351 -13.16 -9.09 2.73
C SER A 351 -13.74 -10.36 3.34
N PHE A 352 -13.54 -10.55 4.63
CA PHE A 352 -14.07 -11.67 5.41
C PHE A 352 -14.61 -11.18 6.75
N THR A 353 -15.55 -11.93 7.32
CA THR A 353 -16.22 -11.56 8.56
C THR A 353 -15.94 -12.58 9.65
N ILE A 354 -15.53 -12.10 10.82
CA ILE A 354 -15.57 -12.88 12.06
C ILE A 354 -16.94 -12.61 12.68
N SER A 355 -17.78 -13.64 12.72
CA SER A 355 -19.17 -13.49 13.16
C SER A 355 -19.30 -13.50 14.68
N LYS A 356 -20.44 -12.97 15.13
CA LYS A 356 -20.89 -12.98 16.51
C LYS A 356 -21.91 -14.10 16.71
N PRO A 357 -21.83 -14.89 17.80
CA PRO A 357 -22.82 -15.92 18.08
C PRO A 357 -24.14 -15.28 18.53
N ASP A 358 -25.22 -16.06 18.43
CA ASP A 358 -26.53 -15.65 18.88
C ASP A 358 -26.54 -15.29 20.38
N LYS A 359 -27.19 -14.18 20.71
CA LYS A 359 -27.25 -13.68 22.08
C LYS A 359 -28.02 -14.67 22.97
N VAL A 360 -27.37 -15.10 24.06
CA VAL A 360 -28.06 -15.85 25.11
C VAL A 360 -29.10 -14.95 25.79
N SER A 361 -30.36 -15.41 25.83
CA SER A 361 -31.43 -14.74 26.56
C SER A 361 -32.33 -15.77 27.24
N PHE A 362 -33.05 -15.37 28.29
CA PHE A 362 -34.00 -16.26 28.96
C PHE A 362 -35.20 -15.50 29.50
N SER A 363 -36.28 -16.23 29.73
CA SER A 363 -37.48 -15.76 30.39
C SER A 363 -37.93 -16.77 31.43
N ILE A 364 -38.56 -16.26 32.49
CA ILE A 364 -39.33 -17.08 33.42
C ILE A 364 -40.73 -17.23 32.81
N THR A 365 -41.12 -18.45 32.50
CA THR A 365 -42.40 -18.73 31.83
C THR A 365 -43.52 -19.00 32.81
N ASN A 366 -43.19 -19.49 34.01
CA ASN A 366 -44.17 -19.78 35.05
C ASN A 366 -43.50 -19.81 36.44
N ILE A 367 -44.26 -19.49 37.48
CA ILE A 367 -43.83 -19.53 38.88
C ILE A 367 -45.00 -20.04 39.72
N SER A 368 -44.71 -20.86 40.72
CA SER A 368 -45.69 -21.26 41.73
C SER A 368 -45.09 -21.24 43.12
N ASP A 369 -45.84 -20.70 44.06
CA ASP A 369 -45.52 -20.75 45.48
C ASP A 369 -45.73 -22.16 46.06
N LYS A 370 -45.13 -22.41 47.22
CA LYS A 370 -45.41 -23.64 47.98
C LYS A 370 -46.88 -23.73 48.38
N THR A 371 -47.47 -24.93 48.31
CA THR A 371 -48.90 -25.13 48.60
C THR A 371 -49.21 -25.25 50.10
N CYS A 372 -48.23 -25.65 50.91
CA CYS A 372 -48.38 -25.85 52.36
C CYS A 372 -47.13 -25.39 53.13
N PHE A 373 -47.28 -25.18 54.45
CA PHE A 373 -46.17 -24.65 55.27
C PHE A 373 -44.95 -25.59 55.30
N ASN A 374 -45.17 -26.90 55.37
CA ASN A 374 -44.14 -27.93 55.48
C ASN A 374 -43.74 -28.58 54.13
N THR A 375 -44.28 -28.09 53.01
CA THR A 375 -43.93 -28.58 51.68
C THR A 375 -43.01 -27.57 50.99
N ASN A 376 -41.97 -28.08 50.33
CA ASN A 376 -41.14 -27.30 49.42
C ASN A 376 -41.53 -27.70 48.00
N ASP A 377 -42.73 -27.34 47.55
CA ASP A 377 -43.27 -27.72 46.24
C ASP A 377 -43.40 -26.54 45.28
N GLY A 378 -42.87 -25.37 45.65
CA GLY A 378 -42.75 -24.23 44.76
C GLY A 378 -41.80 -24.52 43.59
N TYR A 379 -42.00 -23.83 42.47
CA TYR A 379 -41.15 -24.00 41.28
C TYR A 379 -41.03 -22.72 40.44
N ILE A 380 -40.00 -22.70 39.60
CA ILE A 380 -39.77 -21.70 38.56
C ILE A 380 -39.52 -22.44 37.23
N ASP A 381 -40.34 -22.18 36.23
CA ASP A 381 -40.12 -22.67 34.86
C ASP A 381 -39.34 -21.61 34.08
N VAL A 382 -38.26 -22.03 33.43
CA VAL A 382 -37.33 -21.16 32.71
C VAL A 382 -37.21 -21.63 31.26
N ASN A 383 -37.28 -20.70 30.32
CA ASN A 383 -36.99 -20.93 28.91
C ASN A 383 -35.82 -20.04 28.46
N ALA A 384 -34.88 -20.59 27.71
CA ALA A 384 -33.70 -19.91 27.21
C ALA A 384 -33.59 -20.00 25.68
N THR A 385 -32.90 -19.04 25.09
CA THR A 385 -32.57 -18.97 23.66
C THR A 385 -31.13 -18.51 23.49
N GLY A 386 -30.53 -18.83 22.35
CA GLY A 386 -29.14 -18.58 22.01
C GLY A 386 -28.76 -19.44 20.81
N GLU A 387 -27.45 -19.62 20.60
CA GLU A 387 -26.92 -20.39 19.48
C GLU A 387 -27.50 -21.81 19.43
N SER A 388 -27.88 -22.25 18.23
CA SER A 388 -28.72 -23.43 18.04
C SER A 388 -28.08 -24.76 18.46
N ASP A 389 -26.75 -24.84 18.49
CA ASP A 389 -25.97 -26.02 18.86
C ASP A 389 -25.56 -26.05 20.34
N ARG A 390 -25.86 -24.99 21.11
CA ARG A 390 -25.49 -24.87 22.52
C ARG A 390 -26.62 -25.34 23.45
N THR A 391 -26.22 -25.80 24.63
CA THR A 391 -27.12 -26.15 25.74
C THR A 391 -27.00 -25.11 26.85
N PHE A 392 -27.98 -25.04 27.75
CA PHE A 392 -28.01 -24.02 28.80
C PHE A 392 -27.79 -24.60 30.19
N LEU A 393 -27.20 -23.78 31.05
CA LEU A 393 -27.06 -24.02 32.48
C LEU A 393 -27.68 -22.86 33.25
N TYR A 394 -28.22 -23.14 34.43
CA TYR A 394 -28.72 -22.12 35.36
C TYR A 394 -28.00 -22.18 36.71
N GLN A 395 -27.96 -21.03 37.37
CA GLN A 395 -27.56 -20.88 38.76
C GLN A 395 -28.67 -20.17 39.51
N LEU A 396 -29.02 -20.70 40.67
CA LEU A 396 -30.07 -20.16 41.54
C LEU A 396 -29.44 -19.44 42.73
N THR A 397 -29.98 -18.27 43.08
CA THR A 397 -29.62 -17.53 44.29
C THR A 397 -30.89 -17.25 45.07
N LYS A 398 -30.88 -17.51 46.38
CA LYS A 398 -31.97 -17.20 47.31
C LYS A 398 -31.47 -16.18 48.31
N GLU A 399 -32.17 -15.06 48.46
CA GLU A 399 -31.78 -14.01 49.43
C GLU A 399 -30.30 -13.59 49.31
N GLN A 400 -29.83 -13.49 48.06
CA GLN A 400 -28.44 -13.17 47.70
C GLN A 400 -27.39 -14.26 47.97
N VAL A 401 -27.78 -15.43 48.45
CA VAL A 401 -26.89 -16.59 48.65
C VAL A 401 -27.10 -17.62 47.55
N VAL A 402 -26.00 -18.04 46.89
CA VAL A 402 -26.04 -19.07 45.85
C VAL A 402 -26.57 -20.37 46.45
N GLN A 403 -27.44 -21.06 45.73
CA GLN A 403 -28.06 -22.30 46.17
C GLN A 403 -27.41 -23.51 45.51
N PHE A 404 -27.38 -24.62 46.23
CA PHE A 404 -26.93 -25.93 45.77
C PHE A 404 -28.02 -26.97 46.01
N TYR A 405 -28.30 -27.81 45.01
CA TYR A 405 -29.25 -28.90 45.15
C TYR A 405 -28.54 -30.19 45.56
N ASN A 406 -28.82 -30.68 46.77
CA ASN A 406 -28.16 -31.87 47.32
C ASN A 406 -28.82 -33.21 46.93
N GLY A 407 -29.75 -33.18 45.96
CA GLY A 407 -30.55 -34.33 45.55
C GLY A 407 -31.96 -34.36 46.16
N THR A 408 -32.19 -33.67 47.28
CA THR A 408 -33.50 -33.62 47.95
C THR A 408 -34.00 -32.18 48.14
N ASN A 409 -33.14 -31.26 48.55
CA ASN A 409 -33.49 -29.88 48.84
C ASN A 409 -32.44 -28.90 48.29
N TRP A 410 -32.87 -27.66 48.07
CA TRP A 410 -31.97 -26.53 47.86
C TRP A 410 -31.46 -26.02 49.20
N VAL A 411 -30.14 -25.88 49.31
CA VAL A 411 -29.44 -25.37 50.49
C VAL A 411 -28.48 -24.25 50.11
N ASP A 412 -28.11 -23.43 51.07
CA ASP A 412 -27.08 -22.41 50.88
C ASP A 412 -25.74 -23.06 50.55
N TYR A 413 -25.13 -22.62 49.45
CA TYR A 413 -23.81 -23.06 49.06
C TYR A 413 -22.74 -22.42 49.97
N SER A 414 -21.88 -23.25 50.57
CA SER A 414 -20.84 -22.84 51.52
C SER A 414 -19.41 -23.12 51.04
N GLY A 415 -19.24 -23.59 49.80
CA GLY A 415 -17.93 -23.87 49.22
C GLY A 415 -17.23 -22.63 48.63
N THR A 416 -16.02 -22.83 48.12
CA THR A 416 -15.20 -21.75 47.54
C THR A 416 -15.23 -21.69 46.01
N LYS A 417 -15.85 -22.67 45.33
CA LYS A 417 -15.87 -22.84 43.88
C LYS A 417 -17.29 -22.79 43.31
N ALA A 418 -18.06 -21.76 43.69
CA ALA A 418 -19.45 -21.63 43.27
C ALA A 418 -19.62 -21.72 41.73
N ASN A 419 -18.69 -21.16 40.96
CA ASN A 419 -18.76 -21.17 39.50
C ASN A 419 -18.59 -22.55 38.86
N ASP A 420 -18.05 -23.53 39.58
CA ASP A 420 -17.83 -24.88 39.09
C ASP A 420 -18.92 -25.85 39.62
N GLU A 421 -19.43 -25.59 40.82
CA GLU A 421 -20.26 -26.55 41.57
C GLU A 421 -21.76 -26.23 41.61
N THR A 422 -22.17 -25.02 41.18
CA THR A 422 -23.56 -24.55 41.36
C THR A 422 -24.28 -24.20 40.05
N TRP A 423 -23.73 -24.64 38.91
CA TRP A 423 -24.38 -24.54 37.61
C TRP A 423 -25.03 -25.87 37.26
N PHE A 424 -26.35 -25.85 37.12
CA PHE A 424 -27.14 -27.03 36.82
C PHE A 424 -27.57 -26.99 35.34
N PRO A 425 -27.48 -28.11 34.60
CA PRO A 425 -27.93 -28.14 33.22
C PRO A 425 -29.46 -27.99 33.15
N PHE A 426 -29.95 -27.44 32.05
CA PHE A 426 -31.36 -27.49 31.73
C PHE A 426 -31.79 -28.95 31.50
N ILE A 427 -33.01 -29.30 31.91
CA ILE A 427 -33.54 -30.66 31.74
C ILE A 427 -33.76 -30.98 30.27
N SER A 428 -34.22 -30.00 29.48
CA SER A 428 -34.32 -30.10 28.04
C SER A 428 -33.39 -29.08 27.35
N LYS A 429 -33.36 -29.10 26.01
CA LYS A 429 -32.46 -28.23 25.22
C LYS A 429 -32.60 -26.75 25.59
N ASN A 430 -33.84 -26.25 25.75
CA ASN A 430 -34.12 -24.83 25.92
C ASN A 430 -35.02 -24.51 27.13
N ASN A 431 -35.55 -25.52 27.83
CA ASN A 431 -36.38 -25.28 29.00
C ASN A 431 -35.98 -26.15 30.20
N THR A 432 -36.27 -25.64 31.39
CA THR A 432 -36.06 -26.37 32.64
C THR A 432 -37.07 -25.95 33.68
N LYS A 433 -37.38 -26.86 34.60
CA LYS A 433 -38.22 -26.63 35.77
C LYS A 433 -37.37 -26.74 37.03
N ILE A 434 -37.19 -25.63 37.71
CA ILE A 434 -36.48 -25.55 38.98
C ILE A 434 -37.51 -25.81 40.09
N GLY A 435 -37.66 -27.07 40.50
CA GLY A 435 -38.61 -27.48 41.53
C GLY A 435 -38.00 -27.56 42.93
N ASN A 436 -38.81 -28.05 43.87
CA ASN A 436 -38.44 -28.25 45.27
C ASN A 436 -38.05 -26.97 46.03
N LEU A 437 -38.63 -25.83 45.65
CA LEU A 437 -38.26 -24.52 46.20
C LEU A 437 -39.04 -24.22 47.48
N ALA A 438 -38.29 -23.88 48.53
CA ALA A 438 -38.86 -23.30 49.74
C ALA A 438 -39.26 -21.83 49.52
N LYS A 439 -40.04 -21.24 50.44
CA LYS A 439 -40.34 -19.81 50.42
C LYS A 439 -39.05 -18.97 50.43
N GLY A 440 -38.98 -17.95 49.58
CA GLY A 440 -37.88 -16.97 49.55
C GLY A 440 -37.86 -16.17 48.25
N ASN A 441 -36.99 -15.17 48.19
CA ASN A 441 -36.76 -14.36 47.00
C ASN A 441 -35.62 -14.96 46.18
N TYR A 442 -35.94 -15.41 44.96
CA TYR A 442 -34.98 -16.07 44.08
C TYR A 442 -34.51 -15.17 42.93
N ARG A 443 -33.28 -15.39 42.49
CA ARG A 443 -32.72 -14.88 41.24
C ARG A 443 -32.16 -16.06 40.44
N VAL A 444 -32.47 -16.08 39.15
CA VAL A 444 -31.94 -17.07 38.21
C VAL A 444 -30.92 -16.37 37.32
N LYS A 445 -29.75 -16.99 37.17
CA LYS A 445 -28.80 -16.67 36.10
C LYS A 445 -28.77 -17.82 35.11
N VAL A 446 -28.60 -17.50 33.84
CA VAL A 446 -28.48 -18.49 32.76
C VAL A 446 -27.20 -18.21 31.98
N LYS A 447 -26.51 -19.28 31.59
CA LYS A 447 -25.40 -19.25 30.63
C LYS A 447 -25.53 -20.42 29.66
N ASP A 448 -24.87 -20.34 28.51
CA ASP A 448 -24.78 -21.48 27.59
C ASP A 448 -23.58 -22.41 27.92
N SER A 449 -23.45 -23.49 27.15
CA SER A 449 -22.39 -24.50 27.28
C SER A 449 -20.99 -24.00 26.93
N LYS A 450 -20.88 -22.83 26.31
CA LYS A 450 -19.61 -22.13 26.06
C LYS A 450 -19.31 -21.07 27.14
N GLY A 451 -20.18 -20.92 28.14
CA GLY A 451 -20.02 -19.99 29.25
C GLY A 451 -20.53 -18.58 28.97
N CYS A 452 -21.27 -18.37 27.88
CA CYS A 452 -21.83 -17.08 27.55
C CYS A 452 -23.07 -16.80 28.40
N PHE A 453 -23.03 -15.72 29.18
CA PHE A 453 -24.12 -15.34 30.08
C PHE A 453 -25.26 -14.66 29.33
N ALA A 454 -26.48 -14.95 29.76
CA ALA A 454 -27.63 -14.14 29.39
C ALA A 454 -27.45 -12.71 29.94
N ARG A 455 -27.61 -11.71 29.08
CA ARG A 455 -27.43 -10.29 29.42
C ARG A 455 -28.60 -9.44 28.98
#